data_AF-A0A1N6JNF8-F1
#
_entry.id   AF-A0A1N6JNF8-F1
#
_cell.length_a   1.000
_cell.length_b   1.000
_cell.length_c   1.000
_cell.angle_alpha   90.00
_cell.angle_beta   90.00
_cell.angle_gamma   90.00
#
_symmetry.space_group_name_H-M   'P 1'
#
loop_
_entity.id
_entity.type
_entity.pdbx_description
1 polymer ?
#
loop_
_entity_poly.entity_id
_entity_poly.type
_entity_poly.pdbx_seq_one_letter_code
_entity_poly.pdbx_strand_id
1 'polypeptide(L)' 'MNPVEAKEVIDLLARGIAPTTGEILPEDGPLSDVRVVRALLLASNALASPDGTRCAGSHPTCRRPVNHGPTPRTSG' A
#
# COMPACT_ATOMS: atom_id res chain seq x y z
N MET A 1 -14.33 -0.08 -13.82
CA MET A 1 -13.62 -0.17 -12.54
C MET A 1 -12.25 0.46 -12.69
N ASN A 2 -12.00 1.56 -11.98
CA ASN A 2 -10.71 2.25 -11.94
C ASN A 2 -9.95 1.86 -10.64
N PRO A 3 -8.64 2.15 -10.50
CA PRO A 3 -7.87 1.72 -9.32
C PRO A 3 -8.36 2.34 -8.01
N VAL A 4 -9.00 3.51 -8.06
CA VAL A 4 -9.62 4.16 -6.89
C VAL A 4 -10.83 3.35 -6.43
N GLU A 5 -11.75 3.02 -7.35
CA GLU A 5 -12.91 2.17 -7.07
C GLU A 5 -12.49 0.77 -6.58
N ALA A 6 -11.42 0.21 -7.15
CA ALA A 6 -10.89 -1.08 -6.71
C ALA A 6 -10.35 -1.04 -5.29
N LYS A 7 -9.67 0.04 -4.92
CA LYS A 7 -9.19 0.25 -3.56
C LYS A 7 -10.36 0.34 -2.56
N GLU A 8 -11.40 1.10 -2.88
CA GLU A 8 -12.57 1.26 -2.02
C GLU A 8 -13.27 -0.07 -1.76
N VAL A 9 -13.46 -0.89 -2.80
CA VAL A 9 -14.06 -2.23 -2.67
C VAL A 9 -13.21 -3.12 -1.77
N ILE A 10 -11.89 -3.14 -1.96
CA ILE A 10 -10.98 -3.97 -1.17
C ILE A 10 -10.92 -3.51 0.29
N ASP A 11 -10.98 -2.21 0.55
CA ASP A 11 -11.03 -1.64 1.92
C ASP A 11 -12.29 -2.08 2.66
N LEU A 12 -13.45 -2.04 2.00
CA LEU A 12 -14.72 -2.51 2.56
C LEU A 12 -14.65 -4.01 2.89
N LEU A 13 -14.13 -4.82 1.97
CA LEU A 13 -13.96 -6.26 2.21
C LEU A 13 -13.00 -6.55 3.37
N ALA A 14 -11.89 -5.81 3.48
CA ALA A 14 -10.93 -5.96 4.58
C ALA A 14 -11.52 -5.58 5.95
N ARG A 15 -12.56 -4.74 5.95
CA ARG A 15 -13.33 -4.35 7.15
C ARG A 15 -14.50 -5.30 7.44
N GLY A 16 -14.70 -6.33 6.62
CA GLY A 16 -15.84 -7.22 6.76
C GLY A 16 -17.16 -6.56 6.34
N ILE A 17 -17.15 -5.66 5.36
CA ILE A 17 -18.36 -4.99 4.84
C ILE A 17 -18.58 -5.41 3.39
N ALA A 18 -19.81 -5.83 3.07
CA ALA A 18 -20.21 -6.14 1.71
C ALA A 18 -20.26 -4.84 0.86
N PRO A 19 -19.49 -4.73 -0.23
CA PRO A 19 -19.35 -3.48 -0.98
C PRO A 19 -20.61 -3.05 -1.73
N THR A 20 -21.53 -3.99 -2.00
CA THR A 20 -22.79 -3.72 -2.71
C THR A 20 -23.97 -3.40 -1.79
N THR A 21 -24.00 -3.95 -0.57
CA THR A 21 -25.13 -3.79 0.36
C THR A 21 -24.79 -2.92 1.58
N GLY A 22 -23.49 -2.75 1.90
CA GLY A 22 -23.05 -2.09 3.12
C GLY A 22 -23.28 -2.92 4.39
N GLU A 23 -23.68 -4.18 4.25
CA GLU A 23 -23.93 -5.07 5.39
C GLU A 23 -22.63 -5.64 5.95
N ILE A 24 -22.65 -5.96 7.24
CA ILE A 24 -21.54 -6.65 7.91
C ILE A 24 -21.51 -8.11 7.45
N LEU A 25 -20.35 -8.54 6.99
CA LEU A 25 -20.08 -9.92 6.60
C LEU A 25 -19.94 -10.81 7.84
N PRO A 26 -20.31 -12.09 7.75
CA PRO A 26 -20.22 -13.01 8.86
C PRO A 26 -18.78 -13.21 9.35
N GLU A 27 -18.61 -13.19 10.67
CA GLU A 27 -17.31 -13.29 11.35
C GLU A 27 -16.60 -14.63 11.12
N ASP A 28 -17.35 -15.70 10.83
CA ASP A 28 -16.79 -17.04 10.52
C ASP A 28 -16.54 -17.24 9.00
N GLY A 29 -16.64 -16.17 8.21
CA GLY A 29 -16.48 -16.21 6.76
C GLY A 29 -15.01 -16.23 6.30
N PRO A 30 -14.75 -16.58 5.02
CA PRO A 30 -13.39 -16.62 4.46
C PRO A 30 -12.68 -15.25 4.46
N LEU A 31 -13.43 -14.16 4.55
CA LEU A 31 -12.89 -12.80 4.63
C LEU A 31 -12.43 -12.42 6.04
N SER A 32 -12.75 -13.22 7.06
CA SER A 32 -12.32 -13.02 8.44
C SER A 32 -11.02 -13.74 8.78
N ASP A 33 -10.51 -14.62 7.91
CA ASP A 33 -9.19 -15.23 8.08
C ASP A 33 -8.12 -14.13 8.07
N VAL A 34 -7.29 -14.09 9.12
CA VAL A 34 -6.24 -13.07 9.32
C VAL A 34 -5.31 -12.95 8.10
N ARG A 35 -5.03 -14.05 7.39
CA ARG A 35 -4.20 -14.05 6.19
C ARG A 35 -4.90 -13.36 5.03
N VAL A 36 -6.20 -13.54 4.89
CA VAL A 36 -7.03 -12.92 3.85
C VAL A 36 -7.16 -11.43 4.11
N VAL A 37 -7.47 -11.01 5.34
CA VAL A 37 -7.52 -9.58 5.73
C VAL A 37 -6.18 -8.90 5.43
N ARG A 38 -5.05 -9.53 5.79
CA ARG A 38 -3.71 -9.00 5.48
C ARG A 38 -3.46 -8.88 3.98
N ALA A 39 -3.86 -9.86 3.19
CA ALA A 39 -3.70 -9.83 1.74
C ALA A 39 -4.51 -8.69 1.10
N LEU A 40 -5.75 -8.48 1.56
CA LEU A 40 -6.60 -7.38 1.12
C LEU A 40 -6.00 -6.02 1.48
N LEU A 41 -5.48 -5.86 2.70
CA LEU A 41 -4.84 -4.61 3.12
C LEU A 41 -3.60 -4.29 2.27
N LEU A 42 -2.78 -5.30 1.95
CA LEU A 42 -1.63 -5.13 1.06
C LEU A 42 -2.06 -4.75 -0.36
N ALA A 43 -3.12 -5.36 -0.88
CA ALA A 43 -3.68 -5.02 -2.18
C ALA A 43 -4.23 -3.58 -2.21
N SER A 44 -4.97 -3.15 -1.18
CA SER A 44 -5.47 -1.78 -1.04
C SER A 44 -4.33 -0.75 -1.04
N ASN A 45 -3.25 -1.03 -0.30
CA ASN A 45 -2.07 -0.15 -0.28
C ASN A 45 -1.35 -0.11 -1.63
N ALA A 46 -1.27 -1.23 -2.36
CA ALA A 46 -0.66 -1.25 -3.68
C ALA A 46 -1.45 -0.43 -4.71
N LEU A 47 -2.79 -0.37 -4.57
CA LEU A 47 -3.67 0.44 -5.41
C LEU A 47 -3.65 1.93 -5.04
N ALA A 48 -3.27 2.28 -3.81
CA ALA A 48 -3.15 3.67 -3.36
C ALA A 48 -1.97 4.42 -4.02
N SER A 49 -1.03 3.72 -4.64
CA SER A 49 0.05 4.30 -5.43
C SER A 49 -0.34 4.30 -6.92
N PRO A 50 -0.83 5.41 -7.48
CA PRO A 50 -1.16 5.50 -8.91
C PRO A 50 0.07 5.43 -9.83
N ASP A 51 1.27 5.62 -9.26
CA ASP A 51 2.53 5.40 -9.96
C ASP A 51 3.11 4.05 -9.54
N GLY A 52 3.18 3.12 -10.48
CA GLY A 52 3.74 1.77 -10.33
C GLY A 52 5.24 1.72 -10.00
N THR A 53 5.73 2.51 -9.06
CA THR A 53 7.07 2.36 -8.50
C THR A 53 6.97 1.58 -7.20
N ARG A 54 6.90 0.25 -7.35
CA ARG A 54 7.36 -0.65 -6.30
C ARG A 54 8.84 -0.33 -6.03
N CYS A 55 9.10 0.46 -5.01
CA CYS A 55 10.22 0.18 -4.11
C CYS A 55 9.75 -0.86 -3.09
N ALA A 56 9.23 -2.00 -3.57
CA ALA A 56 8.80 -3.09 -2.72
C ALA A 56 9.97 -4.06 -2.53
N GLY A 57 10.54 -4.05 -1.33
CA GLY A 57 11.31 -5.17 -0.80
C GLY A 57 12.74 -5.29 -1.31
N SER A 58 13.71 -5.11 -0.39
CA SER A 58 15.06 -5.69 -0.47
C SER A 58 15.88 -5.38 -1.72
N HIS A 59 16.02 -4.12 -2.11
CA HIS A 59 17.12 -3.68 -2.97
C HIS A 59 17.91 -2.58 -2.26
N PRO A 60 19.22 -2.76 -1.98
CA PRO A 60 20.04 -1.79 -1.24
C PRO A 60 20.33 -0.50 -2.03
N THR A 61 19.66 -0.29 -3.17
CA THR A 61 19.94 0.79 -4.12
C THR A 61 18.86 1.86 -4.18
N CYS A 62 17.91 1.89 -3.25
CA CYS A 62 17.16 3.12 -2.99
C CYS A 62 18.13 4.13 -2.34
N ARG A 63 19.03 4.67 -3.18
CA ARG A 63 20.13 5.54 -2.80
C ARG A 63 19.54 6.76 -2.10
N ARG A 64 19.89 6.88 -0.82
CA ARG A 64 19.86 8.13 -0.07
C ARG A 64 20.49 9.23 -0.94
N PRO A 65 19.89 10.42 -1.08
CA PRO A 65 20.53 11.52 -1.77
C PRO A 65 21.90 11.75 -1.11
N VAL A 66 22.96 11.75 -1.92
CA VAL A 66 24.29 12.12 -1.45
C VAL A 66 24.20 13.59 -1.05
N ASN A 67 24.18 13.85 0.26
CA ASN A 67 24.53 15.16 0.78
C ASN A 67 26.03 15.33 0.51
N HIS A 68 26.36 15.99 -0.60
CA HIS A 68 27.71 16.55 -0.77
C HIS A 68 27.86 17.63 0.31
N GLY A 69 28.65 17.34 1.34
CA GLY A 69 29.02 18.32 2.37
C GLY A 69 29.65 19.57 1.75
N PRO A 70 29.72 20.69 2.49
CA PRO A 70 30.17 21.98 1.95
C PRO A 70 31.60 21.85 1.41
N THR A 71 31.82 22.38 0.21
CA THR A 71 33.12 22.38 -0.49
C THR A 71 34.19 23.14 0.33
N PRO A 72 35.46 22.70 0.31
CA PRO A 72 36.52 23.44 0.97
C PRO A 72 36.77 24.75 0.23
N ARG A 73 36.76 25.85 0.98
CA ARG A 73 37.11 27.20 0.53
C ARG A 73 38.62 27.25 0.31
N THR A 74 39.06 27.32 -0.94
CA THR A 74 40.47 27.57 -1.26
C THR A 74 40.78 29.03 -0.94
N SER A 75 41.56 29.27 0.12
CA SER A 75 42.13 30.59 0.40
C SER A 75 43.38 30.78 -0.45
N GLY A 76 43.40 31.88 -1.22
CA GLY A 76 44.60 32.48 -1.80
C GLY A 76 44.96 33.76 -1.06
#